data_AF-A0A257GWG7-F1
#
_entry.id   AF-A0A257GWG7-F1
#
_cell.length_a   1.000
_cell.length_b   1.000
_cell.length_c   1.000
_cell.angle_alpha   90.00
_cell.angle_beta   90.00
_cell.angle_gamma   90.00
#
_symmetry.space_group_name_H-M   'P 1'
#
loop_
_entity.id
_entity.type
_entity.pdbx_description
1 polymer ?
#
loop_
_entity_poly.entity_id
_entity_poly.type
_entity_poly.pdbx_seq_one_letter_code
_entity_poly.pdbx_strand_id
1 'polypeptide(L)'
;MLAVAAAFLSLVGWSLLDEPTSQNKQLAGSVARYYAMELGGLPELSLEKPVDGGKSYAHHAATGNVVVLSLYGFRTEDDVQKAREAARRSFEKFPSLAAISLVFYTQMPFWSLADGSFSHGKALFVSRELISRPH
;
A
#
# COMPACT_ATOMS: atom_id res chain seq x y z
N MET A 1 2.58 29.90 -16.13
CA MET A 1 1.73 29.03 -15.30
C MET A 1 2.50 27.77 -14.93
N LEU A 2 3.43 27.86 -13.97
CA LEU A 2 4.33 26.76 -13.59
C LEU A 2 4.63 26.87 -12.09
N ALA A 3 3.63 26.57 -11.25
CA ALA A 3 3.81 26.61 -9.79
C ALA A 3 3.01 25.54 -9.02
N VAL A 4 2.16 24.75 -9.68
CA VAL A 4 1.28 23.80 -8.98
C VAL A 4 1.95 22.43 -8.76
N ALA A 5 2.90 22.02 -9.61
CA ALA A 5 3.52 20.70 -9.52
C ALA A 5 4.57 20.57 -8.38
N ALA A 6 5.24 21.66 -8.01
CA ALA A 6 6.28 21.64 -6.96
C ALA A 6 5.71 21.71 -5.53
N ALA A 7 4.51 22.27 -5.36
CA ALA A 7 3.82 22.30 -4.06
C ALA A 7 3.31 20.91 -3.65
N PHE A 8 2.95 20.05 -4.61
CA PHE A 8 2.43 18.72 -4.31
C PHE A 8 3.51 17.73 -3.84
N LEU A 9 4.72 17.81 -4.41
CA LEU A 9 5.84 16.98 -3.93
C LEU A 9 6.38 17.42 -2.56
N SER A 10 6.24 18.69 -2.19
CA SER A 10 6.66 19.19 -0.87
C SER A 10 5.65 18.90 0.24
N LEU A 11 4.34 18.86 -0.05
CA LEU A 11 3.32 18.49 0.95
C LEU A 11 3.29 16.98 1.25
N VAL A 12 3.45 16.12 0.23
CA VAL A 12 3.46 14.66 0.42
C VAL A 12 4.74 14.20 1.15
N GLY A 13 5.87 14.90 0.93
CA GLY A 13 7.13 14.61 1.61
C GLY A 13 7.13 14.94 3.11
N TRP A 14 6.32 15.92 3.54
CA TRP A 14 6.24 16.33 4.95
C TRP A 14 5.12 15.60 5.71
N SER A 15 4.01 15.25 5.06
CA SER A 15 2.93 14.47 5.69
C SER A 15 3.32 13.03 6.01
N LEU A 16 4.42 12.51 5.46
CA LEU A 16 4.94 11.18 5.82
C LEU A 16 5.84 11.20 7.08
N LEU A 17 6.19 12.38 7.61
CA LEU A 17 7.10 12.54 8.76
C LEU A 17 6.37 12.70 10.09
N ASP A 18 5.10 13.11 10.08
CA ASP A 18 4.30 13.23 11.29
C ASP A 18 3.73 11.87 11.72
N GLU A 19 3.60 11.66 13.04
CA GLU A 19 3.05 10.41 13.55
C GLU A 19 1.56 10.28 13.15
N PRO A 20 1.16 9.17 12.51
CA PRO A 20 -0.24 8.95 12.15
C PRO A 20 -1.13 8.93 13.40
N THR A 21 -2.22 9.70 13.36
CA THR A 21 -3.22 9.71 14.44
C THR A 21 -3.85 8.33 14.65
N SER A 22 -4.45 8.10 15.83
CA SER A 22 -5.19 6.87 16.11
C SER A 22 -6.29 6.59 15.08
N GLN A 23 -6.93 7.65 14.56
CA GLN A 23 -7.94 7.53 13.50
C GLN A 23 -7.32 7.05 12.17
N ASN A 24 -6.15 7.57 11.79
CA ASN A 24 -5.43 7.12 10.61
C ASN A 24 -5.00 5.65 10.73
N LYS A 25 -4.51 5.24 11.92
CA LYS A 25 -4.15 3.84 12.22
C LYS A 25 -5.35 2.90 12.09
N GLN A 26 -6.52 3.28 12.64
CA GLN A 26 -7.76 2.51 12.51
C GLN A 26 -8.27 2.41 11.07
N LEU A 27 -8.21 3.52 10.32
CA LEU A 27 -8.57 3.54 8.91
C LEU A 27 -7.65 2.61 8.11
N ALA A 28 -6.33 2.71 8.30
CA ALA A 28 -5.36 1.88 7.61
C ALA A 28 -5.58 0.39 7.87
N GLY A 29 -5.80 -0.01 9.13
CA GLY A 29 -6.10 -1.40 9.45
C GLY A 29 -7.44 -1.88 8.88
N SER A 30 -8.43 -1.02 8.72
CA SER A 30 -9.71 -1.38 8.09
C SER A 30 -9.59 -1.52 6.57
N VAL A 31 -8.89 -0.58 5.94
CA VAL A 31 -8.60 -0.59 4.50
C VAL A 31 -7.76 -1.81 4.14
N ALA A 32 -6.70 -2.09 4.91
CA ALA A 32 -5.79 -3.19 4.63
C ALA A 32 -6.49 -4.56 4.74
N ARG A 33 -7.34 -4.75 5.76
CA ARG A 33 -8.15 -5.98 5.90
C ARG A 33 -9.15 -6.15 4.76
N TYR A 34 -9.85 -5.09 4.37
CA TYR A 34 -10.76 -5.13 3.22
C TYR A 34 -10.01 -5.44 1.92
N TYR A 35 -8.89 -4.75 1.69
CA TYR A 35 -8.04 -4.94 0.53
C TYR A 35 -7.52 -6.38 0.42
N ALA A 36 -7.08 -6.97 1.53
CA ALA A 36 -6.63 -8.35 1.59
C ALA A 36 -7.73 -9.35 1.24
N MET A 37 -8.97 -9.08 1.65
CA MET A 37 -10.14 -9.89 1.30
C MET A 37 -10.45 -9.81 -0.20
N GLU A 38 -10.41 -8.62 -0.80
CA GLU A 38 -10.61 -8.45 -2.26
C GLU A 38 -9.57 -9.21 -3.10
N LEU A 39 -8.39 -9.47 -2.52
CA LEU A 39 -7.33 -10.26 -3.16
C LEU A 39 -7.37 -11.76 -2.81
N GLY A 40 -8.50 -12.26 -2.32
CA GLY A 40 -8.71 -13.67 -2.05
C GLY A 40 -8.31 -14.10 -0.64
N GLY A 41 -8.34 -13.19 0.33
CA GLY A 41 -8.07 -13.48 1.74
C GLY A 41 -6.57 -13.60 2.04
N LEU A 42 -5.79 -12.61 1.62
CA LEU A 42 -4.35 -12.61 1.87
C LEU A 42 -4.03 -12.60 3.37
N PRO A 43 -3.06 -13.41 3.83
CA PRO A 43 -2.58 -13.35 5.20
C PRO A 43 -1.80 -12.06 5.45
N GLU A 44 -2.04 -11.47 6.62
CA GLU A 44 -1.21 -10.37 7.13
C GLU A 44 0.13 -10.92 7.61
N LEU A 45 1.22 -10.30 7.17
CA LEU A 45 2.56 -10.62 7.60
C LEU A 45 2.73 -10.18 9.05
N SER A 46 2.96 -11.15 9.93
CA SER A 46 3.27 -10.92 11.34
C SER A 46 4.70 -11.40 11.64
N LEU A 47 5.41 -10.66 12.50
CA LEU A 47 6.72 -11.09 12.99
C LEU A 47 6.61 -12.32 13.91
N GLU A 48 5.44 -12.57 14.49
CA GLU A 48 5.21 -13.66 15.45
C GLU A 48 4.77 -14.97 14.78
N LYS A 49 4.23 -14.90 13.56
CA LYS A 49 3.73 -16.05 12.80
C LYS A 49 4.26 -15.98 11.37
N PRO A 50 5.30 -16.76 11.03
CA PRO A 50 5.77 -16.83 9.66
C PRO A 50 4.61 -17.27 8.77
N VAL A 51 4.43 -16.56 7.67
CA VAL A 51 3.50 -16.95 6.62
C VAL A 51 4.22 -17.97 5.76
N ASP A 52 3.74 -19.21 5.72
CA ASP A 52 4.26 -20.21 4.80
C ASP A 52 4.13 -19.69 3.35
N GLY A 53 5.16 -19.92 2.54
CA GLY A 53 5.38 -19.24 1.26
C GLY A 53 4.13 -19.02 0.41
N GLY A 54 4.05 -17.88 -0.27
CA GLY A 54 2.84 -17.49 -1.02
C GLY A 54 2.72 -15.97 -1.18
N LYS A 55 1.48 -15.48 -1.27
CA LYS A 55 1.19 -14.04 -1.26
C LYS A 55 0.82 -13.59 0.16
N SER A 56 1.34 -12.46 0.59
CA SER A 56 1.00 -11.84 1.88
C SER A 56 1.04 -10.33 1.79
N TYR A 57 0.57 -9.65 2.84
CA TYR A 57 0.62 -8.19 2.91
C TYR A 57 1.05 -7.68 4.28
N ALA A 58 1.64 -6.49 4.30
CA ALA A 58 1.80 -5.68 5.51
C ALA A 58 1.24 -4.29 5.25
N HIS A 59 0.87 -3.56 6.29
CA HIS A 59 0.29 -2.23 6.14
C HIS A 59 0.87 -1.22 7.12
N HIS A 60 0.86 0.04 6.71
CA HIS A 60 1.27 1.16 7.54
C HIS A 60 0.34 2.34 7.29
N ALA A 61 -0.01 3.06 8.36
CA ALA A 61 -0.77 4.29 8.28
C ALA A 61 0.18 5.46 8.06
N ALA A 62 -0.09 6.30 7.06
CA ALA A 62 0.54 7.60 6.91
C ALA A 62 -0.47 8.69 7.32
N THR A 63 0.01 9.93 7.51
CA THR A 63 -0.93 11.02 7.78
C THR A 63 -1.80 11.37 6.56
N GLY A 64 -2.86 12.15 6.80
CA GLY A 64 -3.77 12.56 5.73
C GLY A 64 -4.61 11.42 5.14
N ASN A 65 -4.96 10.41 5.94
CA ASN A 65 -5.72 9.22 5.50
C ASN A 65 -5.05 8.50 4.32
N VAL A 66 -3.71 8.39 4.34
CA VAL A 66 -2.94 7.63 3.36
C VAL A 66 -2.58 6.27 3.95
N VAL A 67 -2.71 5.22 3.15
CA VAL A 67 -2.39 3.85 3.55
C VAL A 67 -1.26 3.33 2.68
N VAL A 68 -0.23 2.78 3.29
CA VAL A 68 0.85 2.07 2.59
C VAL A 68 0.62 0.58 2.75
N LEU A 69 0.51 -0.14 1.63
CA LEU A 69 0.38 -1.59 1.58
C LEU A 69 1.62 -2.18 0.93
N SER A 70 2.34 -2.99 1.69
CA SER A 70 3.44 -3.81 1.19
C SER A 70 2.90 -5.18 0.80
N LEU A 71 3.07 -5.58 -0.45
CA LEU A 71 2.53 -6.80 -1.04
C LEU A 71 3.67 -7.73 -1.42
N TYR A 72 3.69 -8.94 -0.86
CA TYR A 72 4.78 -9.90 -1.06
C TYR A 72 4.31 -11.07 -1.93
N GLY A 73 5.17 -11.56 -2.82
CA GLY A 73 4.88 -12.71 -3.68
C GLY A 73 4.03 -12.39 -4.92
N PHE A 74 3.82 -11.11 -5.23
CA PHE A 74 3.14 -10.64 -6.45
C PHE A 74 4.15 -10.57 -7.58
N ARG A 75 4.04 -11.45 -8.57
CA ARG A 75 5.10 -11.69 -9.57
C ARG A 75 4.69 -11.41 -11.00
N THR A 76 3.39 -11.36 -11.27
CA THR A 76 2.86 -11.19 -12.63
C THR A 76 2.22 -9.82 -12.82
N GLU A 77 2.04 -9.39 -14.08
CA GLU A 77 1.29 -8.17 -14.37
C GLU A 77 -0.19 -8.30 -14.00
N ASP A 78 -0.75 -9.50 -14.12
CA ASP A 78 -2.12 -9.83 -13.67
C ASP A 78 -2.26 -9.63 -12.15
N ASP A 79 -1.26 -10.00 -11.36
CA ASP A 79 -1.23 -9.74 -9.92
C ASP A 79 -1.29 -8.24 -9.61
N VAL A 80 -0.52 -7.43 -10.34
CA VAL A 80 -0.49 -5.98 -10.20
C VAL A 80 -1.82 -5.36 -10.63
N GLN A 81 -2.44 -5.87 -11.69
CA GLN A 81 -3.74 -5.40 -12.16
C GLN A 81 -4.85 -5.68 -11.14
N LYS A 82 -4.90 -6.90 -10.60
CA LYS A 82 -5.82 -7.26 -9.50
C LYS A 82 -5.60 -6.39 -8.26
N ALA A 83 -4.35 -6.13 -7.91
CA ALA A 83 -3.99 -5.24 -6.81
C ALA A 83 -4.47 -3.79 -7.02
N ARG A 84 -4.42 -3.28 -8.25
CA ARG A 84 -4.97 -1.96 -8.60
C ARG A 84 -6.49 -1.91 -8.52
N GLU A 85 -7.16 -2.96 -8.98
CA GLU A 85 -8.61 -3.03 -8.92
C GLU A 85 -9.12 -3.12 -7.48
N ALA A 86 -8.46 -3.91 -6.63
CA ALA A 86 -8.73 -3.94 -5.19
C ALA A 86 -8.50 -2.58 -4.53
N ALA A 87 -7.48 -1.83 -4.96
CA ALA A 87 -7.24 -0.46 -4.47
C ALA A 87 -8.38 0.46 -4.88
N ARG A 88 -8.84 0.39 -6.14
CA ARG A 88 -9.99 1.18 -6.63
C ARG A 88 -11.25 0.92 -5.81
N ARG A 89 -11.60 -0.35 -5.57
CA ARG A 89 -12.76 -0.71 -4.74
C ARG A 89 -12.63 -0.24 -3.30
N SER A 90 -11.41 -0.20 -2.77
CA SER A 90 -11.15 0.36 -1.44
C SER A 90 -11.51 1.85 -1.36
N PHE A 91 -11.28 2.64 -2.41
CA PHE A 91 -11.72 4.05 -2.44
C PHE A 91 -13.23 4.23 -2.51
N GLU A 92 -13.95 3.25 -3.06
CA GLU A 92 -15.42 3.22 -3.06
C GLU A 92 -15.95 2.87 -1.66
N LYS A 93 -15.31 1.91 -0.98
CA LYS A 93 -15.70 1.45 0.37
C LYS A 93 -15.34 2.43 1.48
N PHE A 94 -14.24 3.17 1.35
CA PHE A 94 -13.72 4.08 2.37
C PHE A 94 -13.67 5.53 1.87
N PRO A 95 -14.76 6.31 2.03
CA PRO A 95 -14.83 7.66 1.51
C PRO A 95 -13.81 8.65 2.07
N SER A 96 -13.26 8.39 3.25
CA SER A 96 -12.23 9.22 3.88
C SER A 96 -10.81 8.91 3.41
N LEU A 97 -10.60 7.83 2.66
CA LEU A 97 -9.29 7.40 2.17
C LEU A 97 -8.78 8.35 1.08
N ALA A 98 -7.61 8.95 1.30
CA ALA A 98 -7.01 9.89 0.37
C ALA A 98 -6.17 9.19 -0.70
N ALA A 99 -5.32 8.24 -0.29
CA ALA A 99 -4.46 7.50 -1.19
C ALA A 99 -4.06 6.12 -0.63
N ILE A 100 -3.67 5.24 -1.54
CA ILE A 100 -3.04 3.95 -1.27
C ILE A 100 -1.70 3.90 -2.00
N SER A 101 -0.62 3.71 -1.26
CA SER A 101 0.69 3.37 -1.83
C SER A 101 0.83 1.85 -1.81
N LEU A 102 0.91 1.22 -2.98
CA LEU A 102 1.17 -0.21 -3.14
C LEU A 102 2.67 -0.41 -3.39
N VAL A 103 3.33 -1.21 -2.54
CA VAL A 103 4.74 -1.55 -2.69
C VAL A 103 4.83 -3.05 -2.94
N PHE A 104 5.23 -3.45 -4.16
CA PHE A 104 5.29 -4.84 -4.55
C PHE A 104 6.68 -5.42 -4.32
N TYR A 105 6.77 -6.50 -3.56
CA TYR A 105 7.96 -7.29 -3.31
C TYR A 105 7.80 -8.67 -3.93
N THR A 106 8.76 -9.09 -4.75
CA THR A 106 8.74 -10.39 -5.45
C THR A 106 9.04 -11.58 -4.52
N GLN A 107 9.63 -11.30 -3.36
CA GLN A 107 10.00 -12.25 -2.32
C GLN A 107 9.54 -11.74 -0.95
N MET A 108 9.21 -12.66 -0.03
CA MET A 108 8.94 -12.32 1.36
C MET A 108 10.22 -11.86 2.07
N PRO A 109 10.13 -11.05 3.14
CA PRO A 109 11.26 -10.81 4.04
C PRO A 109 11.52 -12.13 4.78
N PHE A 110 12.42 -12.93 4.21
CA PHE A 110 12.84 -14.21 4.75
C PHE A 110 13.76 -13.94 5.94
N TRP A 111 13.49 -14.56 7.08
CA TRP A 111 14.35 -14.53 8.26
C TRP A 111 15.68 -15.32 8.05
N SER A 112 16.34 -15.14 6.91
CA SER A 112 17.75 -15.46 6.67
C SER A 112 18.24 -14.85 5.34
N LEU A 113 18.57 -13.57 5.34
CA LEU A 113 19.65 -13.10 4.47
C LEU A 113 20.82 -12.80 5.40
N ALA A 114 21.81 -13.69 5.40
CA ALA A 114 23.16 -13.38 5.89
C ALA A 114 23.86 -12.33 4.98
N ASP A 115 23.16 -11.84 3.96
CA ASP A 115 23.70 -11.15 2.79
C ASP A 115 22.97 -9.84 2.46
N GLY A 116 21.88 -9.50 3.18
CA GLY A 116 21.20 -8.21 3.10
C GLY A 116 20.60 -7.79 1.74
N SER A 117 20.50 -8.67 0.74
CA SER A 117 20.03 -8.28 -0.60
C SER A 117 18.51 -8.36 -0.75
N PHE A 118 17.81 -7.24 -0.58
CA PHE A 118 16.43 -7.07 -1.07
C PHE A 118 16.46 -6.86 -2.60
N SER A 119 15.79 -7.73 -3.37
CA SER A 119 15.58 -7.48 -4.79
C SER A 119 14.40 -6.53 -5.00
N HIS A 120 14.74 -5.26 -5.27
CA HIS A 120 13.92 -4.17 -5.84
C HIS A 120 12.40 -4.41 -5.92
N GLY A 121 11.65 -3.69 -5.07
CA GLY A 121 10.20 -3.58 -5.19
C GLY A 121 9.79 -2.45 -6.14
N LYS A 122 8.79 -2.70 -7.00
CA LYS A 122 8.13 -1.62 -7.76
C LYS A 122 7.12 -0.95 -6.83
N ALA A 123 7.28 0.34 -6.57
CA ALA A 123 6.29 1.13 -5.85
C ALA A 123 5.29 1.73 -6.84
N LEU A 124 4.00 1.57 -6.53
CA LEU A 124 2.90 2.16 -7.26
C LEU A 124 2.10 3.06 -6.32
N PHE A 125 1.89 4.30 -6.72
CA PHE A 125 1.02 5.20 -5.98
C PHE A 125 -0.35 5.28 -6.66
N VAL A 126 -1.41 5.00 -5.91
CA VAL A 126 -2.79 5.13 -6.36
C VAL A 126 -3.46 6.16 -5.45
N SER A 127 -3.83 7.31 -5.99
CA SER A 127 -4.56 8.33 -5.25
C SER A 127 -5.98 8.48 -5.80
N ARG A 128 -6.89 8.98 -4.95
CA ARG A 128 -8.25 9.29 -5.38
C ARG A 128 -8.28 10.30 -6.54
N GLU A 129 -7.39 11.29 -6.54
CA GLU A 129 -7.28 12.27 -7.62
C GLU A 129 -6.81 11.69 -8.96
N LEU A 130 -6.06 10.58 -8.93
CA LEU A 130 -5.63 9.87 -10.14
C LEU A 130 -6.75 8.98 -10.72
N ILE A 131 -7.68 8.53 -9.89
CA ILE A 131 -8.80 7.67 -10.31
C ILE A 131 -9.96 8.49 -10.90
N SER A 132 -10.13 9.75 -10.50
CA SER A 132 -11.24 10.61 -10.93
C SER A 132 -11.01 11.38 -12.23
N ARG A 133 -9.83 11.25 -12.87
CA ARG A 133 -9.58 11.87 -14.18
C ARG A 133 -10.02 10.93 -15.31
N PRO A 134 -10.96 11.34 -16.17
CA PRO A 134 -11.22 10.61 -17.41
C PRO A 134 -9.98 10.71 -18.30
N HIS A 135 -9.56 9.57 -18.88
CA HIS A 135 -8.57 9.52 -19.94
C HIS A 135 -9.08 10.22 -21.21
#